data_AF-A0A4R3YX30-F1
#
_entry.id   AF-A0A4R3YX30-F1
#
_cell.length_a   1.000
_cell.length_b   1.000
_cell.length_c   1.000
_cell.angle_alpha   90.00
_cell.angle_beta   90.00
_cell.angle_gamma   90.00
#
_symmetry.space_group_name_H-M   'P 1'
#
loop_
_entity.id
_entity.type
_entity.pdbx_description
1 polymer ?
#
loop_
_entity_poly.entity_id
_entity_poly.type
_entity_poly.pdbx_seq_one_letter_code
_entity_poly.pdbx_strand_id
1 'polypeptide(L)'
;MKKIDLAEAFVAIGLSTAALSCQATTKPLKDQMCAPLRAFVASVKADETRKLEFHTSWGQNFKDSTDYAFLAKRCIHDSYAPAKAVCDHLMEYGAIEFSGNNATRAIACLSPGTHFGWPFQLDRVEVSFPYGSEQRGSNVTIQFDKDSELGGMVLKITADGY
;
A
#
# COMPACT_ATOMS: atom_id res chain seq x y z
N MET A 1 20.94 33.05 -80.41
CA MET A 1 22.18 32.26 -80.54
C MET A 1 22.03 30.97 -79.74
N LYS A 2 22.45 29.85 -80.33
CA LYS A 2 22.72 28.48 -79.82
C LYS A 2 22.83 28.34 -78.27
N LYS A 3 22.07 27.43 -77.63
CA LYS A 3 22.40 26.00 -77.26
C LYS A 3 23.42 25.93 -76.07
N ILE A 4 23.25 25.24 -74.93
CA ILE A 4 22.89 23.83 -74.64
C ILE A 4 22.57 23.61 -73.14
N ASP A 5 21.83 22.51 -72.93
CA ASP A 5 21.39 21.68 -71.79
C ASP A 5 22.23 21.50 -70.51
N LEU A 6 21.53 21.08 -69.43
CA LEU A 6 21.83 20.01 -68.44
C LEU A 6 21.04 20.31 -67.14
N ALA A 7 19.81 19.82 -66.96
CA ALA A 7 19.46 18.50 -66.43
C ALA A 7 20.22 18.15 -65.15
N GLU A 8 19.60 18.34 -63.97
CA GLU A 8 19.70 17.40 -62.84
C GLU A 8 18.40 17.42 -62.02
N ALA A 9 17.82 16.23 -61.88
CA ALA A 9 16.61 15.96 -61.13
C ALA A 9 16.92 15.90 -59.63
N PHE A 10 16.25 16.72 -58.83
CA PHE A 10 16.29 16.60 -57.37
C PHE A 10 15.47 15.38 -56.94
N VAL A 11 16.17 14.30 -56.57
CA VAL A 11 15.58 13.12 -55.92
C VAL A 11 15.20 13.50 -54.49
N ALA A 12 13.91 13.50 -54.21
CA ALA A 12 13.36 13.67 -52.86
C ALA A 12 13.61 12.40 -52.03
N ILE A 13 14.50 12.47 -51.04
CA ILE A 13 14.69 11.42 -50.04
C ILE A 13 13.86 11.79 -48.80
N GLY A 14 12.64 11.26 -48.74
CA GLY A 14 11.81 11.29 -47.53
C GLY A 14 12.34 10.28 -46.51
N LEU A 15 13.09 10.75 -45.52
CA LEU A 15 13.45 9.96 -44.33
C LEU A 15 12.23 9.92 -43.39
N SER A 16 11.35 8.94 -43.57
CA SER A 16 10.34 8.59 -42.55
C SER A 16 11.01 7.83 -41.42
N THR A 17 11.39 8.53 -40.36
CA THR A 17 11.81 7.94 -39.09
C THR A 17 10.57 7.40 -38.37
N ALA A 18 10.30 6.10 -38.56
CA ALA A 18 9.35 5.38 -37.71
C ALA A 18 9.94 5.27 -36.30
N ALA A 19 9.63 6.26 -35.45
CA ALA A 19 9.92 6.21 -34.03
C ALA A 19 9.06 5.09 -33.41
N LEU A 20 9.65 3.92 -33.22
CA LEU A 20 9.13 2.87 -32.34
C LEU A 20 9.16 3.41 -30.91
N SER A 21 8.09 4.10 -30.51
CA SER A 21 7.81 4.43 -29.11
C SER A 21 7.60 3.13 -28.34
N CYS A 22 8.68 2.62 -27.76
CA CYS A 22 8.66 1.51 -26.82
C CYS A 22 7.93 1.98 -25.56
N GLN A 23 6.61 1.87 -25.54
CA GLN A 23 5.83 2.04 -24.32
C GLN A 23 6.09 0.84 -23.42
N ALA A 24 7.16 0.92 -22.63
CA ALA A 24 7.35 0.01 -21.51
C ALA A 24 6.20 0.24 -20.52
N THR A 25 5.15 -0.57 -20.65
CA THR A 25 4.08 -0.66 -19.66
C THR A 25 4.64 -1.42 -18.46
N THR A 26 5.34 -0.70 -17.59
CA THR A 26 5.69 -1.22 -16.27
C THR A 26 4.39 -1.43 -15.51
N LYS A 27 3.97 -2.71 -15.37
CA LYS A 27 2.90 -3.03 -14.42
C LYS A 27 3.36 -2.51 -13.06
N PRO A 28 2.54 -1.71 -12.35
CA PRO A 28 2.91 -1.24 -11.03
C PRO A 28 3.23 -2.46 -10.17
N LEU A 29 4.38 -2.42 -9.48
CA LEU A 29 4.79 -3.46 -8.55
C LEU A 29 3.64 -3.70 -7.58
N LYS A 30 3.09 -4.91 -7.62
CA LYS A 30 1.98 -5.28 -6.75
C LYS A 30 2.51 -5.32 -5.32
N ASP A 31 1.92 -4.51 -4.45
CA ASP A 31 2.28 -4.50 -3.04
C ASP A 31 2.13 -5.91 -2.45
N GLN A 32 3.21 -6.46 -1.91
CA GLN A 32 3.24 -7.82 -1.38
C GLN A 32 2.39 -7.98 -0.11
N MET A 33 2.12 -6.89 0.62
CA MET A 33 1.21 -6.88 1.77
C MET A 33 -0.23 -7.19 1.34
N CYS A 34 -0.58 -6.95 0.07
CA CYS A 34 -1.96 -7.08 -0.35
C CYS A 34 -2.53 -8.47 -0.29
N ALA A 35 -1.73 -9.48 -0.63
CA ALA A 35 -2.19 -10.87 -0.60
C ALA A 35 -2.60 -11.31 0.82
N PRO A 36 -1.74 -11.19 1.85
CA PRO A 36 -2.14 -11.57 3.21
C PRO A 36 -3.25 -10.66 3.76
N LEU A 37 -3.22 -9.36 3.46
CA LEU A 37 -4.25 -8.43 3.97
C LEU A 37 -5.65 -8.75 3.43
N ARG A 38 -5.76 -9.03 2.13
CA ARG A 38 -7.02 -9.46 1.50
C ARG A 38 -7.49 -10.81 2.02
N ALA A 39 -6.56 -11.73 2.26
CA ALA A 39 -6.89 -13.03 2.84
C ALA A 39 -7.42 -12.89 4.27
N PHE A 40 -6.81 -12.02 5.08
CA PHE A 40 -7.30 -11.71 6.43
C PHE A 40 -8.74 -11.21 6.41
N VAL A 41 -9.04 -10.12 5.68
CA VAL A 41 -10.39 -9.55 5.69
C VAL A 41 -11.44 -10.50 5.09
N ALA A 42 -11.07 -11.31 4.08
CA ALA A 42 -11.99 -12.30 3.49
C ALA A 42 -12.24 -13.52 4.39
N SER A 43 -11.37 -13.79 5.37
CA SER A 43 -11.46 -14.98 6.23
C SER A 43 -12.42 -14.84 7.40
N VAL A 44 -12.83 -13.61 7.74
CA VAL A 44 -13.70 -13.31 8.89
C VAL A 44 -15.13 -13.74 8.61
N LYS A 45 -15.71 -14.56 9.48
CA LYS A 45 -17.07 -15.10 9.34
C LYS A 45 -18.15 -14.08 9.67
N ALA A 46 -19.39 -14.35 9.25
CA ALA A 46 -20.53 -13.57 9.70
C ALA A 46 -20.61 -13.57 11.23
N ASP A 47 -20.95 -12.42 11.81
CA ASP A 47 -21.04 -12.19 13.26
C ASP A 47 -19.72 -12.38 14.01
N GLU A 48 -18.60 -12.38 13.29
CA GLU A 48 -17.26 -12.46 13.85
C GLU A 48 -16.53 -11.14 13.61
N THR A 49 -15.90 -10.61 14.66
CA THR A 49 -14.98 -9.48 14.54
C THR A 49 -13.56 -9.97 14.75
N ARG A 50 -12.67 -9.69 13.80
CA ARG A 50 -11.22 -9.94 13.94
C ARG A 50 -10.45 -8.66 13.74
N LYS A 51 -9.35 -8.53 14.46
CA LYS A 51 -8.47 -7.36 14.37
C LYS A 51 -7.00 -7.76 14.37
N LEU A 52 -6.19 -6.85 13.88
CA LEU A 52 -4.76 -6.80 14.13
C LEU A 52 -4.35 -5.36 14.45
N GLU A 53 -3.26 -5.23 15.21
CA GLU A 53 -2.70 -3.95 15.61
C GLU A 53 -1.19 -4.00 15.37
N PHE A 54 -0.68 -3.07 14.57
CA PHE A 54 0.74 -2.94 14.27
C PHE A 54 1.26 -1.64 14.86
N HIS A 55 2.09 -1.77 15.89
CA HIS A 55 2.63 -0.69 16.68
C HIS A 55 4.06 -0.42 16.23
N THR A 56 4.40 0.86 16.12
CA THR A 56 5.73 1.32 15.72
C THR A 56 6.17 2.46 16.61
N SER A 57 7.41 2.43 17.07
CA SER A 57 8.02 3.53 17.81
C SER A 57 9.34 3.94 17.16
N TRP A 58 9.51 5.25 16.97
CA TRP A 58 10.69 5.86 16.36
C TRP A 58 11.39 6.79 17.36
N GLY A 59 12.71 6.67 17.46
CA GLY A 59 13.55 7.46 18.37
C GLY A 59 13.62 6.91 19.80
N GLN A 60 12.78 5.94 20.15
CA GLN A 60 12.70 5.33 21.47
C GLN A 60 11.99 3.97 21.40
N ASN A 61 12.08 3.19 22.48
CA ASN A 61 11.33 1.94 22.63
C ASN A 61 9.88 2.21 23.07
N PHE A 62 9.06 1.16 23.12
CA PHE A 62 7.73 1.23 23.72
C PHE A 62 7.81 1.52 25.23
N LYS A 63 6.79 2.19 25.77
CA LYS A 63 6.69 2.62 27.17
C LYS A 63 6.75 1.46 28.17
N ASP A 64 6.37 0.26 27.75
CA ASP A 64 6.36 -0.94 28.58
C ASP A 64 7.67 -1.74 28.52
N SER A 65 8.68 -1.24 27.78
CA SER A 65 10.00 -1.86 27.68
C SER A 65 11.04 -1.08 28.47
N THR A 66 11.86 -1.79 29.25
CA THR A 66 13.01 -1.22 29.96
C THR A 66 14.26 -1.13 29.09
N ASP A 67 14.31 -1.91 28.01
CA ASP A 67 15.47 -1.95 27.12
C ASP A 67 15.48 -0.76 26.17
N TYR A 68 16.68 -0.28 25.86
CA TYR A 68 16.84 0.73 24.82
C TYR A 68 16.61 0.13 23.43
N ALA A 69 15.76 0.77 22.64
CA ALA A 69 15.67 0.55 21.20
C ALA A 69 15.43 1.90 20.51
N PHE A 70 16.19 2.19 19.46
CA PHE A 70 15.96 3.39 18.65
C PHE A 70 14.76 3.23 17.72
N LEU A 71 14.48 1.99 17.32
CA LEU A 71 13.40 1.59 16.44
C LEU A 71 12.71 0.36 17.04
N ALA A 72 11.40 0.40 17.21
CA ALA A 72 10.64 -0.73 17.73
C ALA A 72 9.39 -1.00 16.88
N LYS A 73 9.08 -2.28 16.71
CA LYS A 73 7.85 -2.77 16.08
C LYS A 73 7.23 -3.84 16.98
N ARG A 74 5.90 -3.89 17.02
CA ARG A 74 5.14 -4.96 17.67
C ARG A 74 3.87 -5.20 16.87
N CYS A 75 3.43 -6.45 16.75
CA CYS A 75 2.16 -6.75 16.09
C CYS A 75 1.32 -7.67 16.96
N ILE A 76 0.06 -7.28 17.20
CA ILE A 76 -0.93 -8.03 17.96
C ILE A 76 -1.95 -8.59 16.98
N HIS A 77 -2.22 -9.89 17.06
CA HIS A 77 -3.09 -10.60 16.12
C HIS A 77 -3.95 -11.68 16.79
N ASP A 78 -4.01 -11.72 18.12
CA ASP A 78 -4.85 -12.64 18.91
C ASP A 78 -4.77 -14.12 18.49
N SER A 79 -3.58 -14.57 18.06
CA SER A 79 -3.34 -15.92 17.51
C SER A 79 -4.19 -16.30 16.29
N TYR A 80 -4.87 -15.35 15.65
CA TYR A 80 -5.65 -15.60 14.44
C TYR A 80 -4.71 -15.74 13.23
N ALA A 81 -4.64 -16.94 12.64
CA ALA A 81 -3.64 -17.25 11.62
C ALA A 81 -3.66 -16.29 10.39
N PRO A 82 -4.82 -15.88 9.85
CA PRO A 82 -4.85 -14.88 8.77
C PRO A 82 -4.29 -13.51 9.20
N ALA A 83 -4.59 -13.05 10.41
CA ALA A 83 -4.01 -11.82 10.95
C ALA A 83 -2.50 -11.94 11.19
N LYS A 84 -2.04 -13.11 11.66
CA LYS A 84 -0.61 -13.39 11.82
C LYS A 84 0.15 -13.22 10.50
N ALA A 85 -0.38 -13.69 9.37
CA ALA A 85 0.29 -13.55 8.08
C ALA A 85 0.48 -12.08 7.67
N VAL A 86 -0.47 -11.20 8.01
CA VAL A 86 -0.32 -9.75 7.82
C VAL A 86 0.72 -9.19 8.77
N CYS A 87 0.66 -9.59 10.05
CA CYS A 87 1.64 -9.17 11.05
C CYS A 87 3.07 -9.57 10.69
N ASP A 88 3.29 -10.79 10.20
CA ASP A 88 4.61 -11.27 9.77
C ASP A 88 5.19 -10.32 8.69
N HIS A 89 4.36 -9.95 7.70
CA HIS A 89 4.75 -8.99 6.67
C HIS A 89 5.05 -7.60 7.23
N LEU A 90 4.23 -7.09 8.16
CA LEU A 90 4.43 -5.76 8.76
C LEU A 90 5.66 -5.72 9.68
N MET A 91 5.91 -6.78 10.43
CA MET A 91 7.11 -6.91 11.25
C MET A 91 8.37 -6.85 10.38
N GLU A 92 8.37 -7.53 9.24
CA GLU A 92 9.50 -7.56 8.32
C GLU A 92 9.65 -6.24 7.53
N TYR A 93 8.58 -5.76 6.89
CA TYR A 93 8.64 -4.68 5.89
C TYR A 93 7.94 -3.38 6.28
N GLY A 94 7.27 -3.33 7.43
CA GLY A 94 6.54 -2.13 7.88
C GLY A 94 7.45 -0.94 8.16
N ALA A 95 7.00 0.25 7.78
CA ALA A 95 7.71 1.51 8.02
C ALA A 95 7.57 1.94 9.49
N ILE A 96 8.65 2.43 10.10
CA ILE A 96 8.66 2.91 11.49
C ILE A 96 8.60 4.44 11.56
N GLU A 97 9.54 5.12 10.89
CA GLU A 97 9.66 6.58 10.89
C GLU A 97 8.47 7.26 10.19
N PHE A 98 8.07 6.71 9.04
CA PHE A 98 6.92 7.16 8.26
C PHE A 98 5.79 6.14 8.33
N SER A 99 5.37 5.79 9.56
CA SER A 99 4.43 4.69 9.82
C SER A 99 3.04 4.87 9.20
N GLY A 100 2.65 6.10 8.85
CA GLY A 100 1.45 6.38 8.04
C GLY A 100 1.46 5.68 6.68
N ASN A 101 2.64 5.35 6.14
CA ASN A 101 2.77 4.57 4.90
C ASN A 101 2.20 3.16 5.02
N ASN A 102 2.17 2.58 6.22
CA ASN A 102 1.56 1.26 6.43
C ASN A 102 0.04 1.35 6.24
N ALA A 103 -0.58 2.41 6.78
CA ALA A 103 -2.01 2.65 6.67
C ALA A 103 -2.42 2.98 5.22
N THR A 104 -1.69 3.86 4.54
CA THR A 104 -2.00 4.20 3.14
C THR A 104 -1.88 3.00 2.21
N ARG A 105 -0.86 2.15 2.40
CA ARG A 105 -0.72 0.87 1.67
C ARG A 105 -1.88 -0.09 1.96
N ALA A 106 -2.32 -0.19 3.22
CA ALA A 106 -3.44 -1.03 3.60
C ALA A 106 -4.76 -0.55 2.97
N ILE A 107 -5.01 0.76 3.00
CA ILE A 107 -6.19 1.39 2.38
C ILE A 107 -6.17 1.19 0.87
N ALA A 108 -5.07 1.54 0.19
CA ALA A 108 -4.95 1.37 -1.26
C ALA A 108 -5.09 -0.11 -1.67
N CYS A 109 -4.76 -1.03 -0.78
CA CYS A 109 -4.91 -2.45 -1.04
C CYS A 109 -6.37 -2.93 -1.06
N LEU A 110 -7.15 -2.51 -0.06
CA LEU A 110 -8.51 -2.98 0.18
C LEU A 110 -9.57 -2.12 -0.50
N SER A 111 -9.25 -0.85 -0.75
CA SER A 111 -10.03 0.10 -1.55
C SER A 111 -9.17 0.58 -2.73
N PRO A 112 -9.06 -0.21 -3.83
CA PRO A 112 -8.14 0.08 -4.93
C PRO A 112 -8.47 1.36 -5.72
N GLY A 113 -9.66 1.94 -5.53
CA GLY A 113 -10.01 3.27 -6.07
C GLY A 113 -9.53 4.44 -5.19
N THR A 114 -9.02 4.16 -3.98
CA THR A 114 -8.43 5.17 -3.10
C THR A 114 -6.95 5.34 -3.41
N HIS A 115 -6.56 6.56 -3.73
CA HIS A 115 -5.18 6.92 -4.05
C HIS A 115 -4.72 8.10 -3.20
N PHE A 116 -3.47 8.04 -2.75
CA PHE A 116 -2.81 9.12 -2.03
C PHE A 116 -1.74 9.73 -2.96
N GLY A 117 -1.82 11.05 -3.17
CA GLY A 117 -0.86 11.76 -4.01
C GLY A 117 0.54 11.86 -3.39
N TRP A 118 1.51 12.40 -4.12
CA TRP A 118 2.84 12.68 -3.60
C TRP A 118 3.12 14.20 -3.63
N PRO A 119 3.74 14.78 -2.58
CA PRO A 119 4.07 14.19 -1.28
C PRO A 119 2.83 14.14 -0.35
N PHE A 120 2.55 12.98 0.24
CA PHE A 120 1.48 12.82 1.23
C PHE A 120 2.05 12.16 2.48
N GLN A 121 1.75 12.76 3.63
CA GLN A 121 2.06 12.20 4.94
C GLN A 121 0.76 12.07 5.72
N LEU A 122 0.52 10.89 6.25
CA LEU A 122 -0.66 10.59 7.04
C LEU A 122 -0.31 10.66 8.53
N ASP A 123 -0.93 11.59 9.25
CA ASP A 123 -0.76 11.72 10.70
C ASP A 123 -1.83 10.95 11.47
N ARG A 124 -3.06 10.91 10.94
CA ARG A 124 -4.20 10.16 11.50
C ARG A 124 -5.18 9.78 10.40
N VAL A 125 -5.81 8.61 10.54
CA VAL A 125 -6.99 8.24 9.74
C VAL A 125 -7.92 7.33 10.52
N GLU A 126 -9.20 7.42 10.23
CA GLU A 126 -10.17 6.36 10.50
C GLU A 126 -11.10 6.29 9.29
N VAL A 127 -11.12 5.15 8.60
CA VAL A 127 -11.98 4.91 7.45
C VAL A 127 -12.65 3.56 7.59
N SER A 128 -13.92 3.48 7.19
CA SER A 128 -14.68 2.23 7.16
C SER A 128 -15.32 2.03 5.79
N PHE A 129 -15.23 0.82 5.26
CA PHE A 129 -15.80 0.47 3.96
C PHE A 129 -16.10 -1.04 3.87
N PRO A 130 -17.09 -1.46 3.07
CA PRO A 130 -17.38 -2.86 2.86
C PRO A 130 -16.30 -3.53 1.99
N TYR A 131 -16.04 -4.81 2.24
CA TYR A 131 -15.18 -5.67 1.44
C TYR A 131 -15.85 -7.04 1.25
N GLY A 132 -16.13 -7.42 0.00
CA GLY A 132 -16.83 -8.67 -0.33
C GLY A 132 -18.03 -8.43 -1.25
N SER A 133 -19.04 -9.30 -1.16
CA SER A 133 -20.33 -9.11 -1.83
C SER A 133 -21.36 -8.49 -0.90
N GLU A 134 -22.56 -8.22 -1.42
CA GLU A 134 -23.69 -7.71 -0.63
C GLU A 134 -24.19 -8.72 0.41
N GLN A 135 -24.09 -10.03 0.13
CA GLN A 135 -24.60 -11.09 1.00
C GLN A 135 -23.52 -11.73 1.88
N ARG A 136 -22.23 -11.45 1.61
CA ARG A 136 -21.11 -12.02 2.35
C ARG A 136 -19.89 -11.14 2.25
N GLY A 137 -19.41 -10.66 3.38
CA GLY A 137 -18.23 -9.80 3.39
C GLY A 137 -17.77 -9.42 4.78
N SER A 138 -17.07 -8.30 4.85
CA SER A 138 -16.75 -7.64 6.11
C SER A 138 -16.83 -6.14 5.94
N ASN A 139 -17.32 -5.45 6.97
CA ASN A 139 -17.07 -4.03 7.12
C ASN A 139 -15.66 -3.88 7.69
N VAL A 140 -14.76 -3.27 6.92
CA VAL A 140 -13.36 -3.11 7.29
C VAL A 140 -13.14 -1.69 7.80
N THR A 141 -12.60 -1.58 9.01
CA THR A 141 -12.15 -0.31 9.59
C THR A 141 -10.62 -0.30 9.64
N ILE A 142 -10.02 0.72 9.02
CA ILE A 142 -8.58 1.02 9.15
C ILE A 142 -8.45 2.29 9.97
N GLN A 143 -7.73 2.19 11.09
CA GLN A 143 -7.40 3.30 11.96
C GLN A 143 -5.88 3.44 12.05
N PHE A 144 -5.38 4.67 11.98
CA PHE A 144 -4.00 5.01 12.24
C PHE A 144 -3.96 6.24 13.14
N ASP A 145 -3.27 6.13 14.28
CA ASP A 145 -3.14 7.23 15.24
C ASP A 145 -1.91 7.03 16.13
N LYS A 146 -1.66 8.00 17.02
CA LYS A 146 -0.73 7.84 18.13
C LYS A 146 -1.19 6.75 19.07
N ASP A 147 -0.25 5.92 19.51
CA ASP A 147 -0.50 4.93 20.55
C ASP A 147 -0.31 5.57 21.93
N SER A 148 -1.42 5.86 22.63
CA SER A 148 -1.37 6.42 23.98
C SER A 148 -0.85 5.43 25.02
N GLU A 149 -1.08 4.14 24.81
CA GLU A 149 -0.79 3.07 25.78
C GLU A 149 0.68 2.66 25.71
N LEU A 150 1.17 2.29 24.52
CA LEU A 150 2.55 1.85 24.31
C LEU A 150 3.50 2.96 23.88
N GLY A 151 2.98 4.12 23.48
CA GLY A 151 3.78 5.16 22.83
C GLY A 151 4.07 4.85 21.35
N GLY A 152 4.40 5.89 20.59
CA GLY A 152 4.60 5.78 19.13
C GLY A 152 3.30 5.88 18.35
N MET A 153 3.16 5.06 17.31
CA MET A 153 2.01 5.03 16.39
C MET A 153 1.44 3.61 16.30
N VAL A 154 0.14 3.50 16.08
CA VAL A 154 -0.57 2.24 15.88
C VAL A 154 -1.38 2.27 14.59
N LEU A 155 -1.21 1.24 13.76
CA LEU A 155 -2.13 0.88 12.68
C LEU A 155 -3.04 -0.25 13.18
N LYS A 156 -4.33 0.00 13.26
CA LYS A 156 -5.34 -1.01 13.60
C LYS A 156 -6.19 -1.32 12.37
N ILE A 157 -6.34 -2.60 12.07
CA ILE A 157 -7.21 -3.09 11.01
C ILE A 157 -8.23 -4.02 11.65
N THR A 158 -9.49 -3.65 11.58
CA THR A 158 -10.62 -4.43 12.11
C THR A 158 -11.49 -4.86 10.94
N ALA A 159 -11.89 -6.12 10.91
CA ALA A 159 -12.86 -6.66 9.97
C ALA A 159 -14.02 -7.26 10.76
N ASP A 160 -15.21 -6.75 10.49
CA ASP A 160 -16.46 -7.18 11.10
C ASP A 160 -17.33 -7.88 10.05
N GLY A 161 -17.48 -9.20 10.18
CA GLY A 161 -18.06 -10.02 9.13
C GLY A 161 -19.59 -10.01 9.12
N TYR A 162 -20.15 -9.99 7.91
CA TYR A 162 -21.58 -10.17 7.63
C TYR A 162 -21.81 -11.23 6.54
#